data_AF-E7PTX4-F1
#
_entry.id   AF-E7PTX4-F1
#
_cell.length_a   1.000
_cell.length_b   1.000
_cell.length_c   1.000
_cell.angle_alpha   90.00
_cell.angle_beta   90.00
_cell.angle_gamma   90.00
#
_symmetry.space_group_name_H-M   'P 1'
#
loop_
_entity.id
_entity.type
_entity.pdbx_description
1 polymer ?
#
loop_
_entity_poly.entity_id
_entity_poly.type
_entity_poly.pdbx_seq_one_letter_code
_entity_poly.pdbx_strand_id
1 'polypeptide(L)' 'MIIDEDEVRVEIKELMDLIRLDEKYASLLSDGIFPIDHEAIEFNYQRRFRIMEISRKYGLG' A
#
# COMPACT_ATOMS: atom_id res chain seq x y z
N MET A 1 16.92 -15.50 -8.41
CA MET A 1 15.44 -15.49 -8.51
C MET A 1 15.14 -15.09 -9.94
N ILE A 2 14.59 -16.00 -10.76
CA ILE A 2 14.07 -15.61 -12.07
C ILE A 2 12.73 -14.94 -11.75
N ILE A 3 12.64 -13.63 -11.94
CA ILE A 3 11.42 -12.89 -11.68
C ILE A 3 10.65 -12.89 -12.99
N ASP A 4 9.40 -13.34 -12.95
CA ASP A 4 8.52 -13.28 -14.11
C ASP A 4 8.17 -11.81 -14.41
N GLU A 5 8.40 -11.34 -15.63
CA GLU A 5 8.13 -9.95 -16.02
C GLU A 5 6.66 -9.55 -15.83
N ASP A 6 5.73 -10.50 -15.97
CA ASP A 6 4.31 -10.27 -15.72
C ASP A 6 4.02 -10.12 -14.23
N GLU A 7 4.70 -10.90 -13.37
CA GLU A 7 4.61 -10.78 -11.91
C GLU A 7 5.12 -9.40 -11.43
N VAL A 8 6.26 -8.94 -11.96
CA VAL A 8 6.80 -7.61 -11.66
C VAL A 8 5.78 -6.53 -12.02
N ARG A 9 5.21 -6.59 -13.22
CA ARG A 9 4.27 -5.57 -13.68
C ARG A 9 3.02 -5.53 -12.82
N VAL A 10 2.50 -6.69 -12.43
CA VAL A 10 1.33 -6.78 -11.54
C VAL A 10 1.64 -6.18 -10.18
N GLU A 11 2.76 -6.54 -9.56
CA GLU A 11 3.13 -6.03 -8.23
C GLU A 11 3.49 -4.55 -8.22
N ILE A 12 4.12 -4.02 -9.28
CA ILE A 12 4.38 -2.59 -9.39
C ILE A 12 3.08 -1.81 -9.56
N LYS A 13 2.11 -2.35 -10.33
CA LYS A 13 0.78 -1.73 -10.43
C LYS A 13 0.06 -1.77 -9.08
N GLU A 14 0.09 -2.90 -8.39
CA GLU A 14 -0.44 -3.04 -7.03
C GLU A 14 0.17 -2.00 -6.10
N LEU A 15 1.49 -1.86 -6.08
CA LEU A 15 2.20 -0.88 -5.26
C LEU A 15 1.74 0.56 -5.53
N MET A 16 1.61 0.95 -6.80
CA MET A 16 1.12 2.29 -7.16
C MET A 16 -0.29 2.54 -6.65
N ASP A 17 -1.18 1.56 -6.76
CA ASP A 17 -2.56 1.68 -6.29
C ASP A 17 -2.64 1.72 -4.76
N LEU A 18 -1.82 0.94 -4.06
CA LEU A 18 -1.71 0.97 -2.61
C LEU A 18 -1.17 2.31 -2.09
N ILE A 19 -0.14 2.88 -2.72
CA ILE A 19 0.42 4.20 -2.34
C ILE A 19 -0.66 5.28 -2.47
N ARG A 20 -1.38 5.33 -3.59
CA ARG A 20 -2.47 6.30 -3.79
C ARG A 20 -3.56 6.18 -2.72
N LEU A 21 -3.88 4.95 -2.33
CA LEU A 21 -4.86 4.71 -1.28
C LEU A 21 -4.34 5.15 0.09
N ASP A 22 -3.05 4.95 0.36
CA ASP A 22 -2.38 5.39 1.59
C ASP A 22 -2.37 6.92 1.70
N GLU A 23 -2.04 7.62 0.61
CA GLU A 23 -2.10 9.08 0.52
C GLU A 23 -3.52 9.61 0.78
N LYS A 24 -4.53 8.99 0.17
CA LYS A 24 -5.94 9.36 0.40
C LYS A 24 -6.34 9.15 1.86
N TYR A 25 -5.95 8.03 2.46
CA TYR A 25 -6.22 7.75 3.87
C TYR A 25 -5.54 8.77 4.78
N ALA A 26 -4.28 9.12 4.52
CA ALA A 26 -3.55 10.15 5.25
C ALA A 26 -4.22 11.53 5.13
N SER A 27 -4.70 11.90 3.93
CA SER A 27 -5.44 13.15 3.71
C SER A 27 -6.74 13.21 4.53
N LEU A 28 -7.49 12.10 4.61
CA LEU A 28 -8.70 12.05 5.44
C LEU A 28 -8.38 12.27 6.91
N LEU A 29 -7.31 11.63 7.41
CA LEU A 29 -6.85 11.84 8.78
C LEU A 29 -6.43 13.29 9.05
N SER A 30 -5.73 13.94 8.11
CA SER A 30 -5.35 15.35 8.27
C SER A 30 -6.55 16.30 8.28
N ASP A 31 -7.64 15.92 7.60
CA ASP A 31 -8.90 16.66 7.61
C ASP A 31 -9.77 16.36 8.84
N GLY A 32 -9.27 15.55 9.77
CA GLY A 32 -9.98 15.15 11.00
C GLY A 32 -11.03 14.06 10.77
N ILE A 33 -11.00 13.39 9.63
CA ILE A 33 -11.89 12.27 9.29
C ILE A 33 -11.21 10.98 9.74
N PHE A 34 -11.66 10.44 10.87
CA PHE A 34 -11.11 9.22 11.45
C PHE A 34 -11.95 7.99 11.08
N PRO A 35 -11.34 6.79 11.00
CA PRO A 35 -12.07 5.55 10.81
C PRO A 35 -12.99 5.29 12.01
N ILE A 36 -14.20 4.82 11.73
CA ILE A 36 -15.20 4.53 12.77
C ILE A 36 -15.12 3.06 13.19
N ASP A 37 -14.73 2.18 12.26
CA ASP A 37 -14.59 0.75 12.49
C ASP A 37 -13.12 0.29 12.56
N HIS A 38 -12.90 -0.80 13.30
CA HIS A 38 -11.59 -1.41 13.45
C HIS A 38 -11.07 -2.01 12.14
N GLU A 39 -11.97 -2.40 11.23
CA GLU A 39 -11.61 -3.05 9.97
C GLU A 39 -10.80 -2.09 9.08
N ALA A 40 -11.22 -0.82 8.99
CA ALA A 40 -10.52 0.22 8.26
C ALA A 40 -9.12 0.49 8.80
N ILE A 41 -8.92 0.42 10.12
CA ILE A 41 -7.61 0.54 10.75
C ILE A 41 -6.71 -0.65 10.39
N GLU A 42 -7.25 -1.86 10.48
CA GLU A 42 -6.53 -3.09 10.15
C GLU A 42 -6.14 -3.14 8.67
N PHE A 43 -7.05 -2.77 7.77
CA PHE A 43 -6.74 -2.67 6.35
C PHE A 43 -5.65 -1.65 6.04
N ASN A 44 -5.59 -0.53 6.77
CA ASN A 44 -4.48 0.41 6.65
C ASN A 44 -3.14 -0.22 7.09
N TYR A 45 -3.12 -0.99 8.18
CA TYR A 45 -1.90 -1.71 8.59
C TYR A 45 -1.45 -2.73 7.53
N GLN A 46 -2.37 -3.54 7.02
CA GLN A 46 -2.09 -4.53 5.98
C GLN A 46 -1.58 -3.87 4.69
N ARG A 47 -2.20 -2.76 4.27
CA ARG A 47 -1.75 -1.96 3.13
C ARG A 47 -0.31 -1.48 3.32
N ARG A 48 0.01 -0.85 4.45
CA ARG A 48 1.37 -0.35 4.73
C ARG A 48 2.39 -1.47 4.77
N PHE A 49 2.01 -2.63 5.32
CA PHE A 49 2.86 -3.82 5.29
C PHE A 49 3.16 -4.27 3.86
N ARG A 50 2.13 -4.39 3.01
CA ARG A 50 2.28 -4.81 1.61
C ARG A 50 3.11 -3.81 0.78
N ILE A 51 2.92 -2.50 1.00
CA ILE A 51 3.77 -1.46 0.40
C ILE A 51 5.24 -1.71 0.77
N MET A 52 5.54 -1.89 2.06
CA MET A 52 6.92 -2.14 2.51
C MET A 52 7.49 -3.44 1.93
N GLU A 53 6.69 -4.50 1.83
CA GLU A 53 7.09 -5.78 1.26
C GLU A 53 7.51 -5.64 -0.21
N ILE A 54 6.65 -5.06 -1.05
CA ILE A 54 6.93 -4.87 -2.48
C ILE A 54 8.10 -3.89 -2.66
N SER A 55 8.13 -2.77 -1.93
CA SER A 55 9.24 -1.82 -2.00
C SER A 55 10.58 -2.47 -1.65
N ARG A 56 10.63 -3.34 -0.63
CA ARG A 56 11.86 -4.07 -0.28
C ARG A 56 12.24 -5.12 -1.33
N LYS A 57 11.26 -5.85 -1.88
CA LYS A 57 11.48 -6.85 -2.95
C LYS A 57 12.19 -6.23 -4.17
N TYR A 58 11.84 -4.99 -4.50
CA TYR A 58 12.36 -4.27 -5.68
C TYR A 58 13.37 -3.16 -5.40
N GLY A 59 13.75 -2.92 -4.14
CA GLY A 59 14.73 -1.89 -3.77
C GLY A 59 14.24 -0.44 -3.98
N LEU A 60 12.94 -0.18 -3.80
CA LEU A 60 12.28 1.12 -4.02
C LEU A 60 12.18 1.97 -2.75
N GLY A 61 13.07 1.75 -1.76
CA GLY A 61 13.05 2.39 -0.44
C GLY A 61 14.02 3.55 -0.31
#